data_AF-A0A423WNL8-F1
#
_entry.id   AF-A0A423WNL8-F1
#
_cell.length_a   1.000
_cell.length_b   1.000
_cell.length_c   1.000
_cell.angle_alpha   90.00
_cell.angle_beta   90.00
_cell.angle_gamma   90.00
#
_symmetry.space_group_name_H-M   'P 1'
#
loop_
_entity.id
_entity.type
_entity.pdbx_description
1 polymer ?
#
loop_
_entity_poly.entity_id
_entity_poly.type
_entity_poly.pdbx_seq_one_letter_code
_entity_poly.pdbx_strand_id
1 'polypeptide(L)'
;MSSGLRGYDGDTSDGILLADRGHPHLDAPPPAYDQVPPWNKDAGKMARAEGAKSPQWYNFKSWSIKTWLIIGAVIVVIIVAVVVGAVEGTKANAYPNYKTLNYTLSETYSTDDFFDNFDYFTDSDPTNGFVTYVSQETAESLNLTYTSSSSAVLRVDTSDADSSESSDSSSNSDGSGGSDTSSSPGNQGGQSGQGGQGAPGRTRRRSTATSRNSVRVTSKTQYSSGLFIFDVKHTPYGCGTWPALWLTDPGNWPAHGEIDVMEAVNNGTSGNQMTLHTASGCKMDRRRRQAGTALYENCYWDANDEAGCGVRGNASTFGEDLNALGGGVTAVEWRPAGIRMWQFERGSIPGDISSESPDPSSWGEALADFPNTDCDIGSHFKNQSIVINIDLCGDWAGGSAYSSFDCPSNCTDFVANNPSEFTKAYWEFGAFQIYQSS
;
A
#
# COMPACT_ATOMS: atom_id res chain seq x y z
N MET A 1 5.07 54.55 15.26
CA MET A 1 5.97 54.98 16.36
C MET A 1 6.69 53.71 16.81
N SER A 2 7.95 53.50 16.41
CA SER A 2 9.18 53.91 17.12
C SER A 2 9.48 53.08 18.37
N SER A 3 10.72 52.54 18.45
CA SER A 3 11.45 51.97 19.61
C SER A 3 10.80 50.77 20.35
N GLY A 4 11.53 49.77 20.86
CA GLY A 4 12.97 49.47 20.81
C GLY A 4 13.63 49.32 22.20
N LEU A 5 14.50 48.29 22.32
CA LEU A 5 15.57 48.06 23.33
C LEU A 5 15.30 47.21 24.60
N ARG A 6 16.22 46.23 24.80
CA ARG A 6 16.67 45.52 26.04
C ARG A 6 15.63 44.60 26.73
N GLY A 7 15.90 43.35 27.12
CA GLY A 7 17.11 42.50 27.08
C GLY A 7 17.62 42.11 28.47
N TYR A 8 17.82 40.81 28.76
CA TYR A 8 18.76 40.28 29.79
C TYR A 8 18.92 38.73 29.73
N ASP A 9 20.11 38.31 30.16
CA ASP A 9 20.87 37.03 30.12
C ASP A 9 20.28 35.67 30.59
N GLY A 10 21.05 34.60 30.32
CA GLY A 10 20.98 33.22 30.86
C GLY A 10 21.02 32.15 29.75
N ASP A 11 22.16 31.60 29.28
CA ASP A 11 23.18 30.75 29.95
C ASP A 11 22.58 29.41 30.47
N THR A 12 23.11 28.21 30.20
CA THR A 12 24.31 27.73 29.47
C THR A 12 23.95 27.13 28.08
N SER A 13 24.66 26.26 27.34
CA SER A 13 25.91 25.47 27.50
C SER A 13 26.50 25.00 26.14
N ASP A 14 27.72 24.45 26.17
CA ASP A 14 28.35 23.47 25.27
C ASP A 14 28.39 23.70 23.75
N GLY A 15 29.40 24.47 23.35
CA GLY A 15 29.84 24.58 21.94
C GLY A 15 30.84 23.50 21.51
N ILE A 16 30.84 23.20 20.21
CA ILE A 16 31.85 22.35 19.55
C ILE A 16 33.00 23.21 19.04
N LEU A 17 34.23 22.76 19.32
CA LEU A 17 35.47 23.47 19.06
C LEU A 17 35.82 23.55 17.57
N LEU A 18 35.93 24.77 17.03
CA LEU A 18 36.67 25.04 15.79
C LEU A 18 38.13 25.36 16.14
N ALA A 19 39.05 24.52 15.68
CA ALA A 19 40.47 24.68 15.95
C ALA A 19 41.12 25.74 15.04
N ASP A 20 41.24 26.96 15.57
CA ASP A 20 42.07 28.01 14.98
C ASP A 20 43.56 27.63 15.04
N ARG A 21 44.26 27.65 13.91
CA ARG A 21 45.71 27.42 13.83
C ARG A 21 46.41 28.76 13.64
N GLY A 22 46.75 29.37 14.76
CA GLY A 22 47.40 30.68 14.82
C GLY A 22 48.70 30.79 14.01
N HIS A 23 48.86 31.95 13.39
CA HIS A 23 50.14 32.39 12.84
C HIS A 23 51.15 32.67 13.96
N PRO A 24 52.41 32.22 13.88
CA PRO A 24 53.44 32.59 14.84
C PRO A 24 53.82 34.07 14.68
N HIS A 25 53.69 34.85 15.77
CA HIS A 25 54.32 36.16 15.89
C HIS A 25 55.85 36.02 15.89
N LEU A 26 56.52 36.84 15.09
CA LEU A 26 57.98 36.88 14.96
C LEU A 26 58.59 37.91 15.92
N ASP A 27 58.70 37.57 17.21
CA ASP A 27 59.38 38.39 18.21
C ASP A 27 60.63 37.70 18.75
N ALA A 28 61.67 37.63 17.91
CA ALA A 28 63.04 37.30 18.30
C ALA A 28 64.04 38.08 17.44
N PRO A 29 65.04 38.79 18.01
CA PRO A 29 66.06 39.49 17.23
C PRO A 29 67.00 38.49 16.53
N PRO A 30 67.50 38.82 15.32
CA PRO A 30 68.37 37.92 14.56
C PRO A 30 69.76 37.76 15.21
N PRO A 31 70.44 36.61 15.00
CA PRO A 31 71.76 36.34 15.55
C PRO A 31 72.85 37.23 14.95
N ALA A 32 73.95 37.40 15.70
CA ALA A 32 75.10 38.21 15.29
C ALA A 32 75.84 37.63 14.06
N TYR A 33 76.49 38.51 13.29
CA TYR A 33 77.01 38.24 11.95
C TYR A 33 78.23 37.29 11.88
N ASP A 34 78.78 36.85 13.00
CA ASP A 34 80.09 36.17 13.09
C ASP A 34 80.02 34.63 12.99
N GLN A 35 78.93 34.09 12.42
CA GLN A 35 78.72 32.64 12.23
C GLN A 35 78.38 32.24 10.78
N VAL A 36 78.61 33.11 9.79
CA VAL A 36 78.42 32.78 8.38
C VAL A 36 79.72 32.20 7.78
N PRO A 37 79.77 30.93 7.32
CA PRO A 37 80.94 30.41 6.63
C PRO A 37 81.21 31.20 5.33
N PRO A 38 82.48 31.40 4.94
CA PRO A 38 82.80 32.19 3.75
C PRO A 38 82.23 31.54 2.48
N TRP A 39 81.65 32.38 1.62
CA TRP A 39 81.07 32.00 0.33
C TRP A 39 82.04 31.16 -0.51
N ASN A 40 81.69 29.90 -0.76
CA ASN A 40 82.45 29.03 -1.66
C ASN A 40 82.24 29.49 -3.12
N LYS A 41 83.29 30.08 -3.70
CA LYS A 41 83.26 30.66 -5.06
C LYS A 41 83.25 29.61 -6.18
N ASP A 42 83.39 28.32 -5.87
CA ASP A 42 83.30 27.22 -6.83
C ASP A 42 81.90 26.62 -7.00
N ALA A 43 80.87 27.14 -6.31
CA ALA A 43 79.48 26.75 -6.53
C ALA A 43 79.00 26.93 -7.98
N GLY A 44 79.66 27.81 -8.76
CA GLY A 44 79.41 27.98 -10.20
C GLY A 44 79.99 26.88 -11.10
N LYS A 45 80.72 25.90 -10.58
CA LYS A 45 81.41 24.85 -11.36
C LYS A 45 80.90 23.42 -11.16
N MET A 46 79.79 23.23 -10.44
CA MET A 46 79.05 21.95 -10.43
C MET A 46 77.85 21.92 -11.39
N ALA A 47 77.58 22.99 -12.13
CA ALA A 47 76.54 23.04 -13.15
C ALA A 47 76.92 22.38 -14.50
N ARG A 48 77.97 21.54 -14.55
CA ARG A 48 78.44 20.91 -15.80
C ARG A 48 79.11 19.54 -15.60
N ALA A 49 78.43 18.64 -14.90
CA ALA A 49 78.63 17.20 -15.07
C ALA A 49 77.25 16.55 -15.27
N GLU A 50 77.17 15.64 -16.24
CA GLU A 50 76.04 14.76 -16.54
C GLU A 50 74.69 15.45 -16.85
N GLY A 51 74.51 15.73 -18.14
CA GLY A 51 73.21 16.09 -18.72
C GLY A 51 72.24 14.90 -18.75
N ALA A 52 71.73 14.48 -17.59
CA ALA A 52 70.52 13.69 -17.51
C ALA A 52 69.34 14.57 -17.94
N LYS A 53 69.01 14.56 -19.23
CA LYS A 53 67.71 15.06 -19.71
C LYS A 53 66.65 14.34 -18.90
N SER A 54 65.88 15.05 -18.08
CA SER A 54 64.68 14.50 -17.47
C SER A 54 63.86 13.88 -18.61
N PRO A 55 63.52 12.58 -18.56
CA PRO A 55 62.78 11.97 -19.64
C PRO A 55 61.45 12.71 -19.73
N GLN A 56 61.24 13.45 -20.83
CA GLN A 56 59.97 14.12 -21.07
C GLN A 56 58.90 13.03 -21.00
N TRP A 57 58.00 13.15 -20.03
CA TRP A 57 57.11 12.05 -19.67
C TRP A 57 56.15 11.66 -20.81
N TYR A 58 55.96 12.56 -21.76
CA TYR A 58 55.26 12.37 -23.04
C TYR A 58 56.07 11.64 -24.14
N ASN A 59 57.34 11.27 -23.91
CA ASN A 59 58.16 10.62 -24.95
C ASN A 59 57.88 9.12 -25.02
N PHE A 60 56.72 8.79 -25.59
CA PHE A 60 56.18 7.43 -25.73
C PHE A 60 57.12 6.43 -26.41
N LYS A 61 58.10 6.90 -27.21
CA LYS A 61 59.13 6.05 -27.86
C LYS A 61 60.21 5.54 -26.89
N SER A 62 60.31 6.11 -25.68
CA SER A 62 61.32 5.74 -24.68
C SER A 62 60.77 4.86 -23.54
N TRP A 63 59.47 4.51 -23.60
CA TRP A 63 58.80 3.72 -22.57
C TRP A 63 59.10 2.23 -22.68
N SER A 64 59.28 1.59 -21.52
CA SER A 64 59.51 0.15 -21.44
C SER A 64 58.24 -0.65 -21.81
N ILE A 65 58.42 -1.91 -22.23
CA ILE A 65 57.29 -2.83 -22.48
C ILE A 65 56.40 -2.96 -21.24
N LYS A 66 56.98 -2.95 -20.02
CA LYS A 66 56.21 -2.98 -18.76
C LYS A 66 55.32 -1.75 -18.60
N THR A 67 55.81 -0.57 -18.98
CA THR A 67 55.04 0.69 -18.96
C THR A 67 53.85 0.62 -19.91
N TRP A 68 54.06 0.11 -21.13
CA TRP A 68 53.00 -0.12 -22.12
C TRP A 68 51.97 -1.15 -21.66
N LEU A 69 52.39 -2.24 -20.99
CA LEU A 69 51.47 -3.22 -20.43
C LEU A 69 50.60 -2.65 -19.30
N ILE A 70 51.17 -1.85 -18.39
CA ILE A 70 50.42 -1.18 -17.32
C ILE A 70 49.38 -0.22 -17.92
N ILE A 71 49.77 0.58 -18.92
CA ILE A 71 48.87 1.56 -19.54
C ILE A 71 47.80 0.85 -20.38
N GLY A 72 48.12 -0.24 -21.07
CA GLY A 72 47.14 -1.10 -21.73
C GLY A 72 46.12 -1.65 -20.72
N ALA A 73 46.57 -2.16 -19.57
CA ALA A 73 45.68 -2.64 -18.51
C ALA A 73 44.79 -1.53 -17.94
N VAL A 74 45.33 -0.33 -17.68
CA VAL A 74 44.55 0.83 -17.20
C VAL A 74 43.51 1.26 -18.24
N ILE A 75 43.88 1.31 -19.53
CA ILE A 75 42.94 1.62 -20.62
C ILE A 75 41.83 0.57 -20.69
N VAL A 76 42.14 -0.72 -20.58
CA VAL A 76 41.14 -1.80 -20.56
C VAL A 76 40.19 -1.63 -19.37
N VAL A 77 40.69 -1.35 -18.16
CA VAL A 77 39.85 -1.09 -16.98
C VAL A 77 38.94 0.12 -17.18
N ILE A 78 39.44 1.21 -17.76
CA ILE A 78 38.63 2.41 -18.07
C ILE A 78 37.55 2.08 -19.10
N ILE A 79 37.88 1.35 -20.17
CA ILE A 79 36.90 0.93 -21.19
C ILE A 79 35.83 0.04 -20.56
N VAL A 80 36.20 -0.94 -19.72
CA VAL A 80 35.24 -1.80 -19.01
C VAL A 80 34.35 -0.95 -18.10
N ALA A 81 34.90 0.00 -17.34
CA ALA A 81 34.10 0.87 -16.48
C ALA A 81 33.12 1.76 -17.26
N VAL A 82 33.53 2.32 -18.41
CA VAL A 82 32.65 3.11 -19.28
C VAL A 82 31.56 2.24 -19.91
N VAL A 83 31.90 1.04 -20.39
CA VAL A 83 30.92 0.10 -20.98
C VAL A 83 29.93 -0.38 -19.93
N VAL A 84 30.38 -0.78 -18.73
CA VAL A 84 29.50 -1.18 -17.62
C VAL A 84 28.61 -0.01 -17.19
N GLY A 85 29.16 1.19 -17.02
CA GLY A 85 28.36 2.38 -16.67
C GLY A 85 27.30 2.72 -17.72
N ALA A 86 27.63 2.59 -19.01
CA ALA A 86 26.66 2.76 -20.10
C ALA A 86 25.59 1.67 -20.10
N VAL A 87 25.97 0.39 -19.94
CA VAL A 87 25.04 -0.75 -19.91
C VAL A 87 24.10 -0.66 -18.71
N GLU A 88 24.60 -0.49 -17.50
CA GLU A 88 23.76 -0.34 -16.30
C GLU A 88 22.89 0.92 -16.38
N GLY A 89 23.41 2.02 -16.94
CA GLY A 89 22.61 3.22 -17.22
C GLY A 89 21.46 2.96 -18.21
N THR A 90 21.69 2.18 -19.26
CA THR A 90 20.61 1.80 -20.20
C THR A 90 19.60 0.83 -19.59
N LYS A 91 20.03 -0.11 -18.74
CA LYS A 91 19.15 -1.03 -18.00
C LYS A 91 18.27 -0.28 -17.00
N ALA A 92 18.83 0.62 -16.21
CA ALA A 92 18.08 1.41 -15.22
C ALA A 92 16.99 2.28 -15.87
N ASN A 93 17.21 2.74 -17.11
CA ASN A 93 16.24 3.53 -17.88
C ASN A 93 15.31 2.68 -18.78
N ALA A 94 15.47 1.35 -18.77
CA ALA A 94 14.64 0.44 -19.54
C ALA A 94 13.17 0.53 -19.10
N TYR A 95 12.28 0.32 -20.06
CA TYR A 95 10.85 0.43 -19.89
C TYR A 95 10.16 -0.31 -21.05
N PRO A 96 9.12 -1.10 -20.79
CA PRO A 96 8.40 -1.81 -21.83
C PRO A 96 7.74 -0.85 -22.83
N ASN A 97 7.75 -1.24 -24.10
CA ASN A 97 6.95 -0.55 -25.10
C ASN A 97 5.50 -1.01 -24.97
N TYR A 98 4.68 -0.20 -24.30
CA TYR A 98 3.23 -0.37 -24.25
C TYR A 98 2.61 -0.05 -25.61
N LYS A 99 2.70 -0.99 -26.56
CA LYS A 99 1.98 -0.91 -27.83
C LYS A 99 0.47 -0.78 -27.57
N THR A 100 -0.22 0.03 -28.39
CA THR A 100 -1.68 0.08 -28.43
C THR A 100 -2.22 -1.32 -28.77
N LEU A 101 -3.26 -1.73 -28.05
CA LEU A 101 -4.04 -2.93 -28.31
C LEU A 101 -5.49 -2.50 -28.53
N ASN A 102 -6.22 -3.22 -29.37
CA ASN A 102 -7.66 -3.07 -29.47
C ASN A 102 -8.31 -3.93 -28.40
N TYR A 103 -9.34 -3.40 -27.74
CA TYR A 103 -10.07 -4.08 -26.67
C TYR A 103 -11.52 -4.35 -27.10
N THR A 104 -11.99 -5.56 -26.89
CA THR A 104 -13.38 -5.97 -27.13
C THR A 104 -14.03 -6.38 -25.82
N LEU A 105 -15.25 -5.89 -25.56
CA LEU A 105 -16.02 -6.24 -24.37
C LEU A 105 -16.23 -7.76 -24.32
N SER A 106 -15.81 -8.37 -23.22
CA SER A 106 -15.90 -9.81 -22.98
C SER A 106 -17.01 -10.14 -22.00
N GLU A 107 -17.22 -9.30 -20.99
CA GLU A 107 -18.13 -9.57 -19.88
C GLU A 107 -18.59 -8.26 -19.24
N THR A 108 -19.80 -8.26 -18.67
CA THR A 108 -20.34 -7.11 -17.92
C THR A 108 -21.09 -7.62 -16.71
N TYR A 109 -20.70 -7.14 -15.54
CA TYR A 109 -21.38 -7.41 -14.28
C TYR A 109 -22.37 -6.26 -14.13
N SER A 110 -23.64 -6.50 -14.47
CA SER A 110 -24.66 -5.45 -14.47
C SER A 110 -25.06 -5.09 -13.04
N THR A 111 -25.68 -3.93 -12.81
CA THR A 111 -26.04 -3.53 -11.44
C THR A 111 -27.24 -4.28 -10.88
N ASP A 112 -28.10 -4.86 -11.74
CA ASP A 112 -29.30 -5.60 -11.35
C ASP A 112 -28.95 -7.02 -10.82
N ASP A 113 -27.99 -7.69 -11.44
CA ASP A 113 -27.54 -9.06 -11.16
C ASP A 113 -26.09 -9.14 -10.63
N PHE A 114 -25.53 -8.01 -10.17
CA PHE A 114 -24.10 -7.85 -9.87
C PHE A 114 -23.51 -8.99 -9.03
N PHE A 115 -24.16 -9.31 -7.90
CA PHE A 115 -23.68 -10.33 -6.96
C PHE A 115 -23.90 -11.78 -7.44
N ASP A 116 -24.72 -12.04 -8.45
CA ASP A 116 -24.88 -13.37 -9.04
C ASP A 116 -23.59 -13.87 -9.71
N ASN A 117 -22.69 -12.94 -10.07
CA ASN A 117 -21.37 -13.22 -10.64
C ASN A 117 -20.31 -13.63 -9.60
N PHE A 118 -20.64 -13.62 -8.31
CA PHE A 118 -19.70 -13.91 -7.22
C PHE A 118 -20.18 -15.05 -6.29
N ASP A 119 -19.22 -15.68 -5.62
CA ASP A 119 -19.42 -16.54 -4.47
C ASP A 119 -19.10 -15.77 -3.17
N TYR A 120 -19.86 -16.00 -2.11
CA TYR A 120 -19.67 -15.36 -0.81
C TYR A 120 -18.71 -16.18 0.05
N PHE A 121 -17.65 -15.54 0.55
CA PHE A 121 -16.69 -16.13 1.47
C PHE A 121 -17.23 -16.06 2.91
N THR A 122 -17.14 -17.17 3.65
CA THR A 122 -17.68 -17.29 5.02
C THR A 122 -16.69 -17.89 6.02
N ASP A 123 -15.46 -18.16 5.60
CA ASP A 123 -14.40 -18.65 6.48
C ASP A 123 -13.83 -17.48 7.31
N SER A 124 -12.96 -17.79 8.27
CA SER A 124 -12.24 -16.78 9.05
C SER A 124 -11.44 -15.85 8.15
N ASP A 125 -11.38 -14.57 8.50
CA ASP A 125 -10.58 -13.59 7.79
C ASP A 125 -9.07 -13.93 7.83
N PRO A 126 -8.38 -14.05 6.68
CA PRO A 126 -6.95 -14.37 6.64
C PRO A 126 -6.03 -13.29 7.25
N THR A 127 -6.50 -12.05 7.31
CA THR A 127 -5.79 -10.85 7.80
C THR A 127 -6.09 -10.52 9.27
N ASN A 128 -6.58 -11.53 10.02
CA ASN A 128 -6.88 -11.47 11.45
C ASN A 128 -7.91 -10.38 11.85
N GLY A 129 -8.81 -10.05 10.94
CA GLY A 129 -9.89 -9.09 11.12
C GLY A 129 -10.84 -9.35 12.30
N PHE A 130 -11.36 -8.27 12.88
CA PHE A 130 -12.48 -8.25 13.83
C PHE A 130 -13.83 -8.34 13.10
N VAL A 131 -13.91 -9.23 12.11
CA VAL A 131 -15.00 -9.34 11.15
C VAL A 131 -15.63 -10.72 11.20
N THR A 132 -16.91 -10.80 10.83
CA THR A 132 -17.53 -12.06 10.41
C THR A 132 -18.03 -11.86 8.99
N TYR A 133 -17.43 -12.55 8.03
CA TYR A 133 -17.98 -12.59 6.68
C TYR A 133 -19.16 -13.55 6.65
N VAL A 134 -20.30 -13.05 6.20
CA VAL A 134 -21.57 -13.79 6.23
C VAL A 134 -21.93 -14.36 4.85
N SER A 135 -22.75 -15.42 4.84
CA SER A 135 -23.25 -16.02 3.61
C SER A 135 -24.15 -15.05 2.83
N GLN A 136 -24.45 -15.36 1.57
CA GLN A 136 -25.39 -14.57 0.76
C GLN A 136 -26.76 -14.41 1.44
N GLU A 137 -27.35 -15.49 1.97
CA GLU A 137 -28.65 -15.45 2.66
C GLU A 137 -28.63 -14.54 3.91
N THR A 138 -27.55 -14.61 4.68
CA THR A 138 -27.36 -13.74 5.85
C THR A 138 -27.09 -12.29 5.43
N ALA A 139 -26.32 -12.06 4.37
CA ALA A 139 -26.08 -10.73 3.82
C ALA A 139 -27.39 -10.10 3.32
N GLU A 140 -28.22 -10.83 2.57
CA GLU A 140 -29.51 -10.35 2.07
C GLU A 140 -30.49 -10.05 3.22
N SER A 141 -30.60 -10.94 4.22
CA SER A 141 -31.50 -10.75 5.37
C SER A 141 -31.08 -9.60 6.30
N LEU A 142 -29.79 -9.36 6.47
CA LEU A 142 -29.23 -8.18 7.14
C LEU A 142 -29.08 -6.97 6.19
N ASN A 143 -29.47 -7.12 4.91
CA ASN A 143 -29.35 -6.12 3.84
C ASN A 143 -27.88 -5.65 3.62
N LEU A 144 -26.87 -6.42 4.00
CA LEU A 144 -25.45 -6.09 3.81
C LEU A 144 -25.03 -6.06 2.33
N THR A 145 -25.74 -6.81 1.47
CA THR A 145 -25.67 -6.66 0.00
C THR A 145 -27.04 -6.38 -0.59
N TYR A 146 -27.10 -5.54 -1.63
CA TYR A 146 -28.32 -5.29 -2.39
C TYR A 146 -28.02 -4.75 -3.81
N THR A 147 -28.87 -5.07 -4.78
CA THR A 147 -28.80 -4.61 -6.18
C THR A 147 -29.98 -3.73 -6.59
N SER A 148 -29.76 -2.92 -7.62
CA SER A 148 -30.77 -2.06 -8.23
C SER A 148 -30.36 -1.67 -9.65
N SER A 149 -31.30 -1.10 -10.41
CA SER A 149 -31.09 -0.65 -11.79
C SER A 149 -30.07 0.48 -11.96
N SER A 150 -29.52 1.02 -10.86
CA SER A 150 -28.40 1.94 -10.90
C SER A 150 -27.18 1.46 -10.13
N SER A 151 -27.33 0.67 -9.06
CA SER A 151 -26.27 0.50 -8.06
C SER A 151 -26.28 -0.88 -7.41
N ALA A 152 -25.09 -1.47 -7.29
CA ALA A 152 -24.82 -2.62 -6.42
C ALA A 152 -24.08 -2.14 -5.17
N VAL A 153 -24.52 -2.57 -3.98
CA VAL A 153 -23.98 -2.11 -2.69
C VAL A 153 -23.53 -3.29 -1.85
N LEU A 154 -22.36 -3.16 -1.23
CA LEU A 154 -21.81 -4.07 -0.22
C LEU A 154 -21.43 -3.24 1.02
N ARG A 155 -21.91 -3.59 2.22
CA ARG A 155 -21.69 -2.79 3.44
C ARG A 155 -21.41 -3.61 4.70
N VAL A 156 -20.85 -2.93 5.68
CA VAL A 156 -20.70 -3.40 7.06
C VAL A 156 -22.02 -3.26 7.83
N ASP A 157 -22.26 -4.15 8.79
CA ASP A 157 -23.42 -4.12 9.68
C ASP A 157 -23.38 -2.92 10.64
N THR A 158 -24.45 -2.13 10.66
CA THR A 158 -24.63 -0.92 11.48
C THR A 158 -25.59 -1.11 12.65
N SER A 159 -25.93 -2.36 13.00
CA SER A 159 -26.77 -2.70 14.14
C SER A 159 -25.97 -2.97 15.42
N ASP A 160 -26.64 -2.90 16.58
CA ASP A 160 -26.10 -3.39 17.86
C ASP A 160 -25.81 -4.89 17.72
N ALA A 161 -24.57 -5.29 18.02
CA ALA A 161 -24.09 -6.65 17.72
C ALA A 161 -24.64 -7.72 18.67
N ASP A 162 -25.78 -8.31 18.30
CA ASP A 162 -26.24 -9.62 18.79
C ASP A 162 -25.68 -10.76 17.89
N SER A 163 -24.36 -10.83 17.77
CA SER A 163 -23.63 -11.84 16.98
C SER A 163 -23.56 -13.22 17.68
N SER A 164 -24.64 -13.67 18.33
CA SER A 164 -24.66 -14.93 19.11
C SER A 164 -25.92 -15.79 18.99
N GLU A 165 -26.81 -15.54 18.02
CA GLU A 165 -28.01 -16.37 17.78
C GLU A 165 -28.10 -16.88 16.33
N SER A 166 -27.06 -17.54 15.82
CA SER A 166 -27.13 -18.27 14.54
C SER A 166 -26.25 -19.52 14.44
N SER A 167 -26.15 -20.33 15.51
CA SER A 167 -25.50 -21.65 15.44
C SER A 167 -25.93 -22.65 16.54
N ASP A 168 -27.22 -23.02 16.59
CA ASP A 168 -27.65 -24.40 16.93
C ASP A 168 -29.19 -24.56 16.85
N SER A 169 -29.69 -25.17 15.78
CA SER A 169 -31.08 -25.64 15.69
C SER A 169 -31.27 -26.88 14.82
N SER A 170 -30.39 -27.88 14.99
CA SER A 170 -30.52 -29.17 14.29
C SER A 170 -30.11 -30.36 15.16
N SER A 171 -30.98 -30.74 16.10
CA SER A 171 -31.03 -32.13 16.61
C SER A 171 -32.45 -32.60 16.97
N ASN A 172 -33.02 -33.34 16.03
CA ASN A 172 -34.03 -34.39 16.14
C ASN A 172 -35.21 -34.24 17.13
N SER A 173 -36.40 -34.15 16.53
CA SER A 173 -37.61 -34.77 17.06
C SER A 173 -37.45 -36.27 17.27
N ASP A 174 -37.75 -36.76 18.48
CA ASP A 174 -38.39 -38.07 18.65
C ASP A 174 -39.26 -38.07 19.93
N GLY A 175 -40.35 -38.83 19.92
CA GLY A 175 -41.44 -38.64 20.88
C GLY A 175 -41.67 -39.78 21.88
N SER A 176 -42.63 -39.51 22.79
CA SER A 176 -43.37 -40.45 23.66
C SER A 176 -42.84 -40.77 25.06
N GLY A 177 -43.59 -40.27 26.06
CA GLY A 177 -44.15 -41.12 27.12
C GLY A 177 -43.36 -41.24 28.44
N GLY A 178 -44.03 -40.97 29.56
CA GLY A 178 -43.55 -41.30 30.90
C GLY A 178 -44.21 -40.45 32.00
N SER A 179 -45.05 -41.07 32.83
CA SER A 179 -45.73 -40.44 33.96
C SER A 179 -45.00 -40.66 35.30
N ASP A 180 -45.52 -40.00 36.33
CA ASP A 180 -45.40 -40.29 37.78
C ASP A 180 -44.37 -39.44 38.56
N THR A 181 -44.57 -39.02 39.82
CA THR A 181 -45.70 -38.65 40.71
C THR A 181 -45.08 -38.23 42.06
N SER A 182 -45.69 -37.29 42.80
CA SER A 182 -45.46 -37.04 44.25
C SER A 182 -44.07 -36.48 44.65
N SER A 183 -43.84 -35.81 45.79
CA SER A 183 -44.63 -35.52 47.00
C SER A 183 -44.30 -34.13 47.59
N SER A 184 -45.25 -33.51 48.31
CA SER A 184 -45.04 -32.38 49.25
C SER A 184 -44.60 -32.92 50.65
N PRO A 185 -44.38 -32.16 51.76
CA PRO A 185 -44.85 -30.78 52.05
C PRO A 185 -43.94 -29.80 52.84
N GLY A 186 -44.29 -28.51 52.76
CA GLY A 186 -44.50 -27.65 53.95
C GLY A 186 -43.36 -26.77 54.47
N ASN A 187 -43.63 -25.46 54.62
CA ASN A 187 -43.90 -24.85 55.94
C ASN A 187 -44.64 -23.50 55.82
N GLN A 188 -45.35 -23.09 56.86
CA GLN A 188 -46.05 -21.80 56.95
C GLN A 188 -45.22 -20.74 57.69
N GLY A 189 -45.45 -19.46 57.35
CA GLY A 189 -45.01 -18.31 58.14
C GLY A 189 -45.35 -17.02 57.42
N GLY A 190 -46.19 -16.18 58.02
CA GLY A 190 -46.56 -14.89 57.41
C GLY A 190 -46.55 -13.76 58.42
N GLN A 191 -46.21 -12.55 57.96
CA GLN A 191 -46.86 -11.32 58.41
C GLN A 191 -46.52 -10.11 57.52
N SER A 192 -47.55 -9.27 57.34
CA SER A 192 -47.55 -7.83 56.99
C SER A 192 -46.23 -7.05 56.90
N GLY A 193 -46.07 -6.24 55.84
CA GLY A 193 -45.11 -5.12 55.81
C GLY A 193 -45.12 -4.32 54.51
N GLN A 194 -45.44 -3.02 54.60
CA GLN A 194 -45.43 -2.05 53.50
C GLN A 194 -44.04 -1.87 52.85
N GLY A 195 -44.00 -1.39 51.60
CA GLY A 195 -42.84 -0.66 51.06
C GLY A 195 -42.53 -0.96 49.60
N GLY A 196 -43.08 -0.18 48.67
CA GLY A 196 -42.68 -0.26 47.27
C GLY A 196 -41.34 0.43 47.04
N GLN A 197 -40.36 -0.29 46.51
CA GLN A 197 -39.26 0.27 45.72
C GLN A 197 -39.11 -0.56 44.46
N GLY A 198 -39.13 0.09 43.30
CA GLY A 198 -39.03 -0.59 42.01
C GLY A 198 -37.68 -1.28 41.87
N ALA A 199 -37.68 -2.47 41.26
CA ALA A 199 -36.46 -3.13 40.87
C ALA A 199 -35.62 -2.18 39.98
N PRO A 200 -34.30 -2.04 40.21
CA PRO A 200 -33.46 -1.31 39.28
C PRO A 200 -33.58 -1.97 37.90
N GLY A 201 -33.81 -1.15 36.88
CA GLY A 201 -33.96 -1.66 35.51
C GLY A 201 -32.78 -2.53 35.14
N ARG A 202 -33.04 -3.66 34.46
CA ARG A 202 -31.98 -4.47 33.86
C ARG A 202 -31.18 -3.57 32.93
N THR A 203 -30.00 -3.15 33.38
CA THR A 203 -28.95 -2.72 32.46
C THR A 203 -28.79 -3.87 31.48
N ARG A 204 -29.05 -3.62 30.19
CA ARG A 204 -28.62 -4.55 29.15
C ARG A 204 -27.14 -4.78 29.41
N ARG A 205 -26.72 -6.03 29.68
CA ARG A 205 -25.30 -6.36 29.59
C ARG A 205 -24.94 -5.97 28.17
N ARG A 206 -24.03 -5.01 28.00
CA ARG A 206 -23.49 -4.68 26.69
C ARG A 206 -22.92 -5.99 26.16
N SER A 207 -23.56 -6.54 25.13
CA SER A 207 -22.99 -7.67 24.39
C SER A 207 -21.64 -7.15 23.91
N THR A 208 -20.56 -7.72 24.43
CA THR A 208 -19.24 -7.49 23.84
C THR A 208 -19.26 -8.29 22.56
N ALA A 209 -19.60 -7.62 21.46
CA ALA A 209 -19.48 -8.17 20.12
C ALA A 209 -18.15 -8.93 20.02
N THR A 210 -18.17 -10.15 19.49
CA THR A 210 -16.95 -10.92 19.25
C THR A 210 -16.30 -10.57 17.92
N SER A 211 -17.08 -9.92 17.05
CA SER A 211 -16.77 -9.48 15.68
C SER A 211 -17.90 -8.56 15.20
N ARG A 212 -17.79 -7.98 14.00
CA ARG A 212 -18.90 -7.29 13.31
C ARG A 212 -19.15 -7.92 11.94
N ASN A 213 -20.42 -8.09 11.58
CA ASN A 213 -20.78 -8.70 10.30
C ASN A 213 -20.39 -7.78 9.12
N SER A 214 -19.82 -8.39 8.09
CA SER A 214 -19.45 -7.78 6.82
C SER A 214 -19.56 -8.83 5.71
N VAL A 215 -19.14 -8.49 4.50
CA VAL A 215 -19.20 -9.38 3.34
C VAL A 215 -17.87 -9.36 2.59
N ARG A 216 -17.46 -10.54 2.12
CA ARG A 216 -16.40 -10.74 1.14
C ARG A 216 -16.95 -11.59 0.00
N VAL A 217 -16.84 -11.09 -1.22
CA VAL A 217 -17.30 -11.79 -2.44
C VAL A 217 -16.13 -11.98 -3.40
N THR A 218 -16.09 -13.14 -4.06
CA THR A 218 -15.05 -13.56 -5.02
C THR A 218 -15.69 -13.94 -6.35
N SER A 219 -15.23 -13.43 -7.48
CA SER A 219 -15.87 -13.68 -8.77
C SER A 219 -15.74 -15.13 -9.21
N LYS A 220 -16.84 -15.67 -9.77
CA LYS A 220 -16.92 -17.01 -10.34
C LYS A 220 -16.04 -17.14 -11.59
N THR A 221 -15.94 -16.06 -12.38
CA THR A 221 -15.03 -15.98 -13.52
C THR A 221 -13.61 -15.64 -13.02
N GLN A 222 -12.62 -16.36 -13.54
CA GLN A 222 -11.19 -16.11 -13.35
C GLN A 222 -10.56 -15.58 -14.64
N TYR A 223 -9.62 -14.64 -14.51
CA TYR A 223 -8.97 -13.94 -15.62
C TYR A 223 -7.45 -14.19 -15.63
N SER A 224 -6.83 -14.14 -16.81
CA SER A 224 -5.35 -14.24 -16.96
C SER A 224 -4.71 -13.00 -17.61
N SER A 225 -5.55 -12.04 -18.00
CA SER A 225 -5.21 -10.76 -18.60
C SER A 225 -6.51 -9.97 -18.80
N GLY A 226 -6.43 -8.68 -19.08
CA GLY A 226 -7.56 -7.91 -19.58
C GLY A 226 -7.39 -6.41 -19.44
N LEU A 227 -8.44 -5.69 -19.83
CA LEU A 227 -8.70 -4.33 -19.40
C LEU A 227 -9.99 -4.33 -18.59
N PHE A 228 -9.87 -4.01 -17.31
CA PHE A 228 -10.97 -3.99 -16.35
C PHE A 228 -11.40 -2.55 -16.13
N ILE A 229 -12.69 -2.28 -16.21
CA ILE A 229 -13.30 -0.97 -15.93
C ILE A 229 -14.24 -1.15 -14.75
N PHE A 230 -13.89 -0.55 -13.61
CA PHE A 230 -14.67 -0.58 -12.39
C PHE A 230 -15.35 0.77 -12.17
N ASP A 231 -16.67 0.84 -12.36
CA ASP A 231 -17.46 2.03 -12.00
C ASP A 231 -17.71 2.04 -10.48
N VAL A 232 -17.03 2.93 -9.76
CA VAL A 232 -17.08 3.03 -8.30
C VAL A 232 -17.74 4.34 -7.92
N LYS A 233 -18.89 4.29 -7.26
CA LYS A 233 -19.69 5.47 -6.86
C LYS A 233 -19.44 5.90 -5.42
N HIS A 234 -19.18 4.92 -4.55
CA HIS A 234 -18.83 5.15 -3.15
C HIS A 234 -17.79 4.12 -2.69
N THR A 235 -16.82 4.57 -1.90
CA THR A 235 -15.82 3.76 -1.22
C THR A 235 -16.08 3.74 0.29
N PRO A 236 -15.94 2.61 0.98
CA PRO A 236 -16.06 2.54 2.44
C PRO A 236 -15.00 3.40 3.11
N TYR A 237 -15.34 4.06 4.22
CA TYR A 237 -14.34 4.68 5.10
C TYR A 237 -14.87 4.82 6.52
N GLY A 238 -13.93 4.90 7.47
CA GLY A 238 -14.20 5.11 8.89
C GLY A 238 -13.18 4.40 9.78
N CYS A 239 -13.04 4.83 11.02
CA CYS A 239 -12.10 4.20 11.94
C CYS A 239 -12.34 2.68 12.08
N GLY A 240 -11.28 1.92 11.88
CA GLY A 240 -11.29 0.47 11.88
C GLY A 240 -11.70 -0.20 10.56
N THR A 241 -12.09 0.49 9.50
CA THR A 241 -12.39 -0.18 8.21
C THR A 241 -11.14 -0.52 7.41
N TRP A 242 -11.12 -1.68 6.76
CA TRP A 242 -10.13 -2.08 5.76
C TRP A 242 -10.83 -2.58 4.50
N PRO A 243 -11.33 -1.67 3.65
CA PRO A 243 -11.95 -2.01 2.38
C PRO A 243 -10.93 -2.32 1.28
N ALA A 244 -11.23 -3.36 0.48
CA ALA A 244 -10.46 -3.72 -0.70
C ALA A 244 -11.36 -4.10 -1.89
N LEU A 245 -10.99 -3.61 -3.08
CA LEU A 245 -11.34 -4.14 -4.40
C LEU A 245 -10.02 -4.57 -5.05
N TRP A 246 -9.89 -5.86 -5.31
CA TRP A 246 -8.61 -6.49 -5.65
C TRP A 246 -8.81 -7.71 -6.54
N LEU A 247 -7.73 -8.28 -7.04
CA LEU A 247 -7.71 -9.49 -7.84
C LEU A 247 -6.70 -10.48 -7.23
N THR A 248 -7.05 -11.77 -7.16
CA THR A 248 -6.17 -12.83 -6.65
C THR A 248 -6.61 -14.21 -7.14
N ASP A 249 -5.77 -15.24 -7.02
CA ASP A 249 -6.17 -16.65 -7.13
C ASP A 249 -6.22 -17.25 -5.72
N PRO A 250 -7.41 -17.36 -5.08
CA PRO A 250 -7.53 -17.80 -3.68
C PRO A 250 -6.97 -19.20 -3.42
N GLY A 251 -6.88 -20.05 -4.44
CA GLY A 251 -6.35 -21.41 -4.31
C GLY A 251 -4.83 -21.50 -4.41
N ASN A 252 -4.16 -20.44 -4.88
CA ASN A 252 -2.74 -20.44 -5.25
C ASN A 252 -1.96 -19.20 -4.79
N TRP A 253 -2.52 -18.36 -3.92
CA TRP A 253 -1.81 -17.23 -3.33
C TRP A 253 -0.59 -17.70 -2.52
N PRO A 254 0.57 -17.00 -2.56
CA PRO A 254 0.91 -15.82 -3.37
C PRO A 254 1.59 -16.20 -4.71
N ALA A 255 1.61 -17.50 -5.07
CA ALA A 255 2.31 -18.01 -6.25
C ALA A 255 1.71 -17.55 -7.58
N HIS A 256 0.41 -17.25 -7.59
CA HIS A 256 -0.32 -16.68 -8.73
C HIS A 256 -0.62 -15.18 -8.60
N GLY A 257 -0.03 -14.53 -7.59
CA GLY A 257 -0.07 -13.08 -7.43
C GLY A 257 -1.42 -12.51 -6.98
N GLU A 258 -1.35 -11.25 -6.57
CA GLU A 258 -2.47 -10.43 -6.09
C GLU A 258 -2.27 -8.98 -6.55
N ILE A 259 -3.37 -8.34 -6.95
CA ILE A 259 -3.41 -7.03 -7.59
C ILE A 259 -4.46 -6.17 -6.87
N ASP A 260 -4.01 -5.26 -6.02
CA ASP A 260 -4.87 -4.40 -5.21
C ASP A 260 -5.20 -3.14 -6.00
N VAL A 261 -6.48 -3.00 -6.37
CA VAL A 261 -6.94 -1.99 -7.33
C VAL A 261 -7.47 -0.76 -6.59
N MET A 262 -8.24 -0.99 -5.53
CA MET A 262 -8.63 0.04 -4.59
C MET A 262 -8.57 -0.48 -3.16
N GLU A 263 -7.60 0.00 -2.40
CA GLU A 263 -7.38 -0.42 -1.02
C GLU A 263 -7.02 0.79 -0.14
N ALA A 264 -7.58 0.83 1.06
CA ALA A 264 -7.20 1.80 2.09
C ALA A 264 -7.56 1.28 3.48
N VAL A 265 -7.14 2.02 4.52
CA VAL A 265 -7.47 1.71 5.91
C VAL A 265 -8.02 2.93 6.65
N ASN A 266 -8.82 2.67 7.68
CA ASN A 266 -9.41 3.67 8.57
C ASN A 266 -10.17 4.75 7.78
N ASN A 267 -9.90 6.03 8.06
CA ASN A 267 -10.61 7.15 7.43
C ASN A 267 -10.26 7.36 5.94
N GLY A 268 -9.34 6.58 5.35
CA GLY A 268 -9.02 6.64 3.91
C GLY A 268 -8.28 7.91 3.45
N THR A 269 -8.02 8.86 4.35
CA THR A 269 -7.45 10.20 4.05
C THR A 269 -6.04 10.19 3.46
N SER A 270 -5.36 9.04 3.45
CA SER A 270 -4.09 8.84 2.72
C SER A 270 -4.28 8.69 1.21
N GLY A 271 -5.51 8.52 0.72
CA GLY A 271 -5.79 8.12 -0.65
C GLY A 271 -5.69 6.62 -0.88
N ASN A 272 -6.04 6.19 -2.09
CA ASN A 272 -6.00 4.82 -2.54
C ASN A 272 -4.54 4.32 -2.59
N GLN A 273 -4.31 3.10 -2.10
CA GLN A 273 -3.06 2.38 -2.30
C GLN A 273 -3.29 1.24 -3.31
N MET A 274 -2.66 1.36 -4.47
CA MET A 274 -2.62 0.32 -5.49
C MET A 274 -1.37 -0.53 -5.28
N THR A 275 -1.52 -1.82 -5.01
CA THR A 275 -0.42 -2.70 -4.58
C THR A 275 -0.33 -3.94 -5.46
N LEU A 276 0.85 -4.56 -5.52
CA LEU A 276 1.02 -5.91 -6.04
C LEU A 276 1.75 -6.76 -4.99
N HIS A 277 1.25 -7.98 -4.79
CA HIS A 277 1.88 -9.02 -3.99
C HIS A 277 2.18 -10.24 -4.88
N THR A 278 3.39 -10.80 -4.75
CA THR A 278 3.87 -11.90 -5.60
C THR A 278 4.73 -12.90 -4.84
N ALA A 279 4.94 -14.07 -5.42
CA ALA A 279 6.14 -14.88 -5.16
C ALA A 279 7.44 -14.10 -5.48
N SER A 280 8.58 -14.59 -5.02
CA SER A 280 9.87 -13.88 -5.17
C SER A 280 10.29 -13.74 -6.65
N GLY A 281 10.85 -12.58 -7.01
CA GLY A 281 11.36 -12.33 -8.36
C GLY A 281 10.76 -11.11 -9.09
N CYS A 282 9.80 -10.41 -8.48
CA CYS A 282 9.16 -9.22 -9.05
C CYS A 282 9.62 -7.94 -8.34
N LYS A 283 10.17 -6.97 -9.10
CA LYS A 283 10.62 -5.67 -8.59
C LYS A 283 10.25 -4.50 -9.50
N MET A 284 10.15 -3.33 -8.86
CA MET A 284 9.77 -2.03 -9.41
C MET A 284 10.88 -0.97 -9.20
N ASP A 285 12.13 -1.42 -9.07
CA ASP A 285 13.37 -0.62 -8.88
C ASP A 285 13.96 -0.07 -10.20
N ARG A 286 13.11 0.01 -11.23
CA ARG A 286 13.39 0.52 -12.57
C ARG A 286 12.52 1.71 -12.91
N ARG A 287 12.77 2.35 -14.05
CA ARG A 287 11.96 3.49 -14.50
C ARG A 287 10.49 3.10 -14.64
N ARG A 288 9.61 3.85 -13.98
CA ARG A 288 8.14 3.80 -14.08
C ARG A 288 7.60 5.09 -14.70
N ARG A 289 6.33 5.10 -15.12
CA ARG A 289 5.59 6.29 -15.59
C ARG A 289 4.24 6.34 -14.88
N GLN A 290 4.26 6.99 -13.71
CA GLN A 290 3.15 7.01 -12.77
C GLN A 290 3.00 8.40 -12.15
N ALA A 291 1.76 8.83 -11.94
CA ALA A 291 1.43 10.06 -11.22
C ALA A 291 1.42 9.86 -9.69
N GLY A 292 1.19 8.62 -9.22
CA GLY A 292 1.18 8.26 -7.80
C GLY A 292 2.56 8.14 -7.17
N THR A 293 2.62 8.16 -5.85
CA THR A 293 3.87 8.04 -5.08
C THR A 293 4.17 6.58 -4.78
N ALA A 294 5.32 6.06 -5.21
CA ALA A 294 5.76 4.73 -4.83
C ALA A 294 6.09 4.66 -3.33
N LEU A 295 5.59 3.63 -2.65
CA LEU A 295 5.86 3.34 -1.24
C LEU A 295 7.01 2.33 -1.13
N TYR A 296 6.92 1.24 -1.91
CA TYR A 296 7.87 0.13 -1.90
C TYR A 296 8.15 -0.36 -3.32
N GLU A 297 9.26 -1.07 -3.51
CA GLU A 297 9.73 -1.52 -4.83
C GLU A 297 9.85 -3.04 -4.98
N ASN A 298 9.77 -3.81 -3.89
CA ASN A 298 9.86 -5.27 -3.94
C ASN A 298 8.47 -5.88 -3.75
N CYS A 299 7.92 -6.53 -4.77
CA CYS A 299 6.54 -7.03 -4.74
C CYS A 299 6.41 -8.39 -4.04
N TYR A 300 7.53 -8.98 -3.58
CA TYR A 300 7.49 -10.24 -2.82
C TYR A 300 6.63 -10.06 -1.56
N TRP A 301 5.63 -10.90 -1.38
CA TRP A 301 4.62 -10.79 -0.32
C TRP A 301 5.20 -10.78 1.10
N ASP A 302 6.34 -11.43 1.33
CA ASP A 302 7.06 -11.54 2.62
C ASP A 302 8.32 -10.62 2.63
N ALA A 303 8.21 -9.48 1.94
CA ALA A 303 9.14 -8.36 2.05
C ALA A 303 8.43 -7.11 2.56
N ASN A 304 9.23 -6.13 3.01
CA ASN A 304 8.77 -4.80 3.40
C ASN A 304 7.72 -4.81 4.53
N ASP A 305 7.83 -5.75 5.49
CA ASP A 305 6.83 -6.01 6.53
C ASP A 305 5.45 -6.33 5.91
N GLU A 306 5.46 -7.24 4.93
CA GLU A 306 4.34 -7.76 4.13
C GLU A 306 3.64 -6.75 3.20
N ALA A 307 4.11 -5.51 3.11
CA ALA A 307 3.44 -4.41 2.38
C ALA A 307 3.50 -4.44 0.83
N GLY A 308 3.98 -5.52 0.21
CA GLY A 308 4.10 -5.66 -1.25
C GLY A 308 4.87 -4.51 -1.92
N CYS A 309 4.52 -4.15 -3.16
CA CYS A 309 5.07 -2.98 -3.86
C CYS A 309 4.01 -1.90 -4.14
N GLY A 310 3.57 -1.19 -3.10
CA GLY A 310 2.49 -0.20 -3.20
C GLY A 310 2.83 1.11 -3.94
N VAL A 311 1.83 1.67 -4.61
CA VAL A 311 1.79 3.04 -5.15
C VAL A 311 0.56 3.75 -4.59
N ARG A 312 0.75 4.92 -3.97
CA ARG A 312 -0.30 5.70 -3.33
C ARG A 312 -0.76 6.87 -4.20
N GLY A 313 -2.07 7.05 -4.31
CA GLY A 313 -2.71 8.22 -4.90
C GLY A 313 -2.65 9.45 -4.00
N ASN A 314 -3.45 10.46 -4.33
CA ASN A 314 -3.72 11.60 -3.45
C ASN A 314 -5.01 11.33 -2.63
N ALA A 315 -5.37 12.22 -1.70
CA ALA A 315 -6.58 12.05 -0.89
C ALA A 315 -7.87 11.89 -1.73
N SER A 316 -8.02 12.56 -2.88
CA SER A 316 -9.21 12.44 -3.74
C SER A 316 -9.38 11.10 -4.45
N THR A 317 -8.44 10.15 -4.27
CA THR A 317 -8.58 8.78 -4.79
C THR A 317 -9.28 7.80 -3.83
N PHE A 318 -9.65 8.18 -2.61
CA PHE A 318 -10.41 7.29 -1.72
C PHE A 318 -11.24 8.04 -0.67
N GLY A 319 -12.16 7.34 -0.02
CA GLY A 319 -12.89 7.81 1.15
C GLY A 319 -13.75 9.05 0.88
N GLU A 320 -13.86 9.92 1.89
CA GLU A 320 -14.74 11.09 1.86
C GLU A 320 -14.52 12.00 0.64
N ASP A 321 -13.27 12.28 0.27
CA ASP A 321 -12.95 13.17 -0.85
C ASP A 321 -13.42 12.59 -2.19
N LEU A 322 -13.16 11.29 -2.45
CA LEU A 322 -13.65 10.62 -3.66
C LEU A 322 -15.19 10.53 -3.68
N ASN A 323 -15.79 10.21 -2.53
CA ASN A 323 -17.23 10.09 -2.38
C ASN A 323 -17.94 11.43 -2.60
N ALA A 324 -17.34 12.54 -2.18
CA ALA A 324 -17.84 13.91 -2.42
C ALA A 324 -17.82 14.30 -3.91
N LEU A 325 -16.95 13.69 -4.72
CA LEU A 325 -16.91 13.84 -6.18
C LEU A 325 -17.91 12.95 -6.92
N GLY A 326 -18.67 12.10 -6.22
CA GLY A 326 -19.55 11.10 -6.81
C GLY A 326 -18.80 9.87 -7.32
N GLY A 327 -17.64 9.56 -6.73
CA GLY A 327 -16.81 8.44 -7.12
C GLY A 327 -16.05 8.69 -8.42
N GLY A 328 -15.89 7.63 -9.20
CA GLY A 328 -15.14 7.64 -10.45
C GLY A 328 -15.12 6.29 -11.17
N VAL A 329 -14.20 6.16 -12.11
CA VAL A 329 -13.85 4.88 -12.74
C VAL A 329 -12.41 4.54 -12.40
N THR A 330 -12.18 3.34 -11.87
CA THR A 330 -10.83 2.78 -11.72
C THR A 330 -10.62 1.74 -12.82
N ALA A 331 -9.59 1.93 -13.63
CA ALA A 331 -9.32 1.09 -14.79
C ALA A 331 -7.97 0.37 -14.64
N VAL A 332 -7.94 -0.94 -14.92
CA VAL A 332 -6.74 -1.78 -14.80
C VAL A 332 -6.43 -2.43 -16.14
N GLU A 333 -5.30 -2.07 -16.76
CA GLU A 333 -4.77 -2.78 -17.92
C GLU A 333 -3.72 -3.80 -17.44
N TRP A 334 -4.06 -5.09 -17.48
CA TRP A 334 -3.18 -6.19 -17.12
C TRP A 334 -2.80 -7.02 -18.35
N ARG A 335 -1.51 -7.00 -18.70
CA ARG A 335 -0.97 -7.67 -19.89
C ARG A 335 0.52 -8.02 -19.71
N PRO A 336 1.14 -8.82 -20.60
CA PRO A 336 2.54 -9.25 -20.43
C PRO A 336 3.59 -8.12 -20.35
N ALA A 337 3.25 -6.90 -20.78
CA ALA A 337 4.12 -5.72 -20.69
C ALA A 337 4.17 -5.09 -19.28
N GLY A 338 3.19 -5.34 -18.42
CA GLY A 338 3.01 -4.64 -17.15
C GLY A 338 1.55 -4.61 -16.71
N ILE A 339 1.33 -4.17 -15.48
CA ILE A 339 0.01 -3.80 -14.95
C ILE A 339 -0.02 -2.27 -14.82
N ARG A 340 -1.02 -1.62 -15.41
CA ARG A 340 -1.22 -0.16 -15.30
C ARG A 340 -2.60 0.14 -14.74
N MET A 341 -2.68 1.08 -13.82
CA MET A 341 -3.93 1.46 -13.17
C MET A 341 -4.18 2.96 -13.27
N TRP A 342 -5.35 3.34 -13.75
CA TRP A 342 -5.82 4.72 -13.77
C TRP A 342 -7.02 4.86 -12.85
N GLN A 343 -7.21 6.06 -12.32
CA GLN A 343 -8.39 6.41 -11.55
C GLN A 343 -8.89 7.78 -12.01
N PHE A 344 -10.09 7.80 -12.58
CA PHE A 344 -10.72 8.98 -13.14
C PHE A 344 -11.86 9.41 -12.23
N GLU A 345 -11.77 10.61 -11.65
CA GLU A 345 -12.88 11.23 -10.91
C GLU A 345 -14.14 11.31 -11.80
N ARG A 346 -15.33 11.22 -11.22
CA ARG A 346 -16.63 11.10 -11.95
C ARG A 346 -16.81 12.08 -13.12
N GLY A 347 -16.38 13.34 -12.95
CA GLY A 347 -16.50 14.39 -13.97
C GLY A 347 -15.43 14.36 -15.07
N SER A 348 -14.45 13.47 -14.94
CA SER A 348 -13.23 13.39 -15.76
C SER A 348 -13.04 12.04 -16.44
N ILE A 349 -14.07 11.17 -16.43
CA ILE A 349 -14.04 9.85 -17.08
C ILE A 349 -13.85 10.02 -18.60
N PRO A 350 -12.83 9.36 -19.20
CA PRO A 350 -12.63 9.34 -20.64
C PRO A 350 -13.88 8.88 -21.42
N GLY A 351 -14.27 9.64 -22.45
CA GLY A 351 -15.52 9.41 -23.19
C GLY A 351 -15.54 8.10 -24.01
N ASP A 352 -14.37 7.55 -24.32
CA ASP A 352 -14.20 6.24 -24.96
C ASP A 352 -14.65 5.09 -24.05
N ILE A 353 -14.37 5.18 -22.73
CA ILE A 353 -14.91 4.27 -21.70
C ILE A 353 -16.44 4.36 -21.69
N SER A 354 -17.00 5.56 -21.63
CA SER A 354 -18.46 5.76 -21.64
C SER A 354 -19.15 5.35 -22.96
N SER A 355 -18.38 5.12 -24.02
CA SER A 355 -18.85 4.58 -25.31
C SER A 355 -18.53 3.09 -25.51
N GLU A 356 -18.06 2.39 -24.47
CA GLU A 356 -17.70 0.97 -24.49
C GLU A 356 -16.61 0.61 -25.52
N SER A 357 -15.74 1.56 -25.85
CA SER A 357 -14.63 1.40 -26.81
C SER A 357 -13.30 1.93 -26.22
N PRO A 358 -12.87 1.46 -25.04
CA PRO A 358 -11.74 2.02 -24.31
C PRO A 358 -10.39 1.86 -25.01
N ASP A 359 -9.60 2.93 -25.06
CA ASP A 359 -8.21 2.98 -25.54
C ASP A 359 -7.26 3.55 -24.46
N PRO A 360 -6.62 2.67 -23.65
CA PRO A 360 -5.62 3.06 -22.65
C PRO A 360 -4.37 3.77 -23.20
N SER A 361 -4.17 3.86 -24.52
CA SER A 361 -3.09 4.66 -25.10
C SER A 361 -3.44 6.17 -25.20
N SER A 362 -4.71 6.52 -25.03
CA SER A 362 -5.21 7.90 -25.06
C SER A 362 -5.28 8.58 -23.68
N TRP A 363 -5.34 7.81 -22.59
CA TRP A 363 -5.65 8.30 -21.23
C TRP A 363 -4.50 9.02 -20.50
N GLY A 364 -3.30 9.05 -21.08
CA GLY A 364 -2.14 9.69 -20.48
C GLY A 364 -1.42 8.81 -19.44
N GLU A 365 -0.80 9.46 -18.45
CA GLU A 365 -0.02 8.77 -17.41
C GLU A 365 -0.93 8.05 -16.41
N ALA A 366 -0.54 6.83 -16.04
CA ALA A 366 -1.29 6.02 -15.08
C ALA A 366 -1.11 6.54 -13.65
N LEU A 367 -2.04 6.23 -12.75
CA LEU A 367 -1.84 6.50 -11.32
C LEU A 367 -0.76 5.58 -10.75
N ALA A 368 -0.82 4.29 -11.10
CA ALA A 368 0.20 3.29 -10.81
C ALA A 368 0.65 2.56 -12.09
N ASP A 369 1.94 2.28 -12.20
CA ASP A 369 2.55 1.60 -13.35
C ASP A 369 3.57 0.58 -12.84
N PHE A 370 3.28 -0.69 -13.11
CA PHE A 370 4.03 -1.85 -12.70
C PHE A 370 4.60 -2.55 -13.94
N PRO A 371 5.69 -2.01 -14.54
CA PRO A 371 6.25 -2.50 -15.79
C PRO A 371 6.98 -3.84 -15.60
N ASN A 372 6.98 -4.66 -16.65
CA ASN A 372 7.63 -5.98 -16.62
C ASN A 372 9.18 -5.98 -16.64
N THR A 373 9.84 -4.85 -16.34
CA THR A 373 11.28 -4.66 -16.58
C THR A 373 12.14 -5.62 -15.75
N ASP A 374 11.89 -5.67 -14.43
CA ASP A 374 12.50 -6.60 -13.48
C ASP A 374 11.39 -7.42 -12.77
N CYS A 375 10.32 -7.74 -13.49
CA CYS A 375 9.19 -8.56 -13.03
C CYS A 375 8.49 -9.27 -14.19
N ASP A 376 8.54 -10.61 -14.27
CA ASP A 376 7.79 -11.35 -15.30
C ASP A 376 6.32 -11.51 -14.88
N ILE A 377 5.50 -10.54 -15.29
CA ILE A 377 4.06 -10.47 -15.04
C ILE A 377 3.32 -11.76 -15.43
N GLY A 378 3.68 -12.39 -16.56
CA GLY A 378 3.02 -13.62 -17.03
C GLY A 378 3.41 -14.86 -16.21
N SER A 379 4.56 -14.80 -15.53
CA SER A 379 4.95 -15.82 -14.57
C SER A 379 4.28 -15.64 -13.21
N HIS A 380 4.08 -14.39 -12.77
CA HIS A 380 3.61 -14.06 -11.42
C HIS A 380 2.09 -13.98 -11.28
N PHE A 381 1.36 -13.49 -12.28
CA PHE A 381 -0.09 -13.27 -12.19
C PHE A 381 -0.87 -14.25 -13.07
N LYS A 382 -1.79 -15.02 -12.48
CA LYS A 382 -2.61 -16.03 -13.18
C LYS A 382 -3.97 -16.21 -12.52
N ASN A 383 -4.97 -16.67 -13.29
CA ASN A 383 -6.28 -17.16 -12.81
C ASN A 383 -6.93 -16.29 -11.72
N GLN A 384 -6.88 -14.98 -11.88
CA GLN A 384 -7.31 -14.02 -10.88
C GLN A 384 -8.84 -13.91 -10.88
N SER A 385 -9.50 -14.17 -9.76
CA SER A 385 -10.86 -13.70 -9.47
C SER A 385 -10.81 -12.27 -8.94
N ILE A 386 -11.82 -11.47 -9.26
CA ILE A 386 -12.09 -10.17 -8.62
C ILE A 386 -12.63 -10.45 -7.21
N VAL A 387 -12.08 -9.79 -6.20
CA VAL A 387 -12.52 -9.86 -4.81
C VAL A 387 -12.94 -8.48 -4.34
N ILE A 388 -14.05 -8.43 -3.60
CA ILE A 388 -14.54 -7.22 -2.94
C ILE A 388 -14.84 -7.56 -1.48
N ASN A 389 -14.26 -6.81 -0.55
CA ASN A 389 -14.57 -6.94 0.88
C ASN A 389 -14.49 -5.61 1.63
N ILE A 390 -14.97 -5.66 2.87
CA ILE A 390 -14.65 -4.70 3.91
C ILE A 390 -14.24 -5.50 5.14
N ASP A 391 -12.93 -5.65 5.35
CA ASP A 391 -12.42 -6.14 6.63
C ASP A 391 -12.51 -5.04 7.71
N LEU A 392 -12.34 -5.41 8.97
CA LEU A 392 -12.40 -4.54 10.13
C LEU A 392 -11.20 -4.81 11.05
N CYS A 393 -10.41 -3.80 11.37
CA CYS A 393 -9.16 -3.92 12.12
C CYS A 393 -8.09 -4.76 11.39
N GLY A 394 -7.93 -6.03 11.75
CA GLY A 394 -6.88 -6.89 11.21
C GLY A 394 -5.45 -6.39 11.46
N ASP A 395 -4.51 -7.05 10.81
CA ASP A 395 -3.07 -6.80 10.95
C ASP A 395 -2.66 -5.39 10.50
N TRP A 396 -3.33 -4.82 9.48
CA TRP A 396 -3.04 -3.48 8.99
C TRP A 396 -3.88 -2.39 9.64
N ALA A 397 -5.20 -2.34 9.41
CA ALA A 397 -6.02 -1.19 9.83
C ALA A 397 -6.13 -1.05 11.36
N GLY A 398 -6.14 -2.18 12.08
CA GLY A 398 -6.12 -2.25 13.54
C GLY A 398 -4.73 -2.25 14.17
N GLY A 399 -3.69 -2.45 13.35
CA GLY A 399 -2.28 -2.41 13.74
C GLY A 399 -1.74 -0.99 13.89
N SER A 400 -0.51 -0.76 13.41
CA SER A 400 0.18 0.53 13.52
C SER A 400 -0.50 1.67 12.74
N ALA A 401 -1.32 1.35 11.74
CA ALA A 401 -2.08 2.35 11.00
C ALA A 401 -3.14 3.03 11.87
N TYR A 402 -3.82 2.31 12.78
CA TYR A 402 -4.98 2.81 13.53
C TYR A 402 -4.72 4.16 14.23
N SER A 403 -3.58 4.26 14.93
CA SER A 403 -3.18 5.46 15.66
C SER A 403 -2.74 6.63 14.76
N SER A 404 -2.44 6.36 13.48
CA SER A 404 -2.04 7.36 12.50
C SER A 404 -3.23 8.09 11.85
N PHE A 405 -4.46 7.62 12.08
CA PHE A 405 -5.71 8.20 11.57
C PHE A 405 -6.55 8.90 12.66
N ASP A 406 -5.93 9.23 13.81
CA ASP A 406 -6.59 9.86 14.98
C ASP A 406 -7.81 9.08 15.53
N CYS A 407 -7.83 7.76 15.30
CA CYS A 407 -8.96 6.93 15.67
C CYS A 407 -9.05 6.67 17.19
N PRO A 408 -10.26 6.68 17.78
CA PRO A 408 -10.43 6.61 19.23
C PRO A 408 -10.31 5.18 19.76
N SER A 409 -9.99 5.06 21.06
CA SER A 409 -9.82 3.78 21.78
C SER A 409 -8.83 2.82 21.09
N ASN A 410 -9.00 1.51 21.22
CA ASN A 410 -8.35 0.53 20.33
C ASN A 410 -9.36 0.08 19.27
N CYS A 411 -8.87 -0.51 18.18
CA CYS A 411 -9.72 -0.80 17.03
C CYS A 411 -10.88 -1.75 17.34
N THR A 412 -10.63 -2.86 18.06
CA THR A 412 -11.67 -3.86 18.33
C THR A 412 -12.73 -3.33 19.29
N ASP A 413 -12.35 -2.56 20.33
CA ASP A 413 -13.31 -1.83 21.17
C ASP A 413 -14.11 -0.79 20.37
N PHE A 414 -13.50 -0.11 19.40
CA PHE A 414 -14.24 0.84 18.56
C PHE A 414 -15.26 0.13 17.68
N VAL A 415 -14.83 -0.86 16.90
CA VAL A 415 -15.69 -1.64 15.99
C VAL A 415 -16.81 -2.36 16.76
N ALA A 416 -16.52 -2.95 17.92
CA ALA A 416 -17.52 -3.65 18.72
C ALA A 416 -18.64 -2.74 19.23
N ASN A 417 -18.30 -1.50 19.64
CA ASN A 417 -19.19 -0.69 20.48
C ASN A 417 -19.78 0.56 19.81
N ASN A 418 -19.42 0.87 18.56
CA ASN A 418 -19.86 2.08 17.85
C ASN A 418 -20.52 1.76 16.49
N PRO A 419 -21.63 0.98 16.46
CA PRO A 419 -22.25 0.51 15.21
C PRO A 419 -22.74 1.63 14.28
N SER A 420 -23.10 2.81 14.83
CA SER A 420 -23.52 3.99 14.07
C SER A 420 -22.44 4.56 13.14
N GLU A 421 -21.16 4.36 13.48
CA GLU A 421 -20.03 4.94 12.76
C GLU A 421 -19.77 4.22 11.43
N PHE A 422 -20.29 2.99 11.27
CA PHE A 422 -20.15 2.19 10.05
C PHE A 422 -21.19 2.55 8.96
N THR A 423 -21.99 3.59 9.15
CA THR A 423 -22.94 4.09 8.13
C THR A 423 -22.28 4.62 6.85
N LYS A 424 -20.96 4.83 6.87
CA LYS A 424 -20.10 5.16 5.72
C LYS A 424 -19.21 4.01 5.24
N ALA A 425 -19.26 2.87 5.92
CA ALA A 425 -18.52 1.67 5.56
C ALA A 425 -19.30 0.83 4.51
N TYR A 426 -19.47 1.40 3.31
CA TYR A 426 -20.07 0.70 2.18
C TYR A 426 -19.42 1.02 0.84
N TRP A 427 -19.31 0.00 -0.01
CA TRP A 427 -19.06 0.14 -1.42
C TRP A 427 -20.37 0.40 -2.15
N GLU A 428 -20.36 1.28 -3.14
CA GLU A 428 -21.42 1.38 -4.15
C GLU A 428 -20.77 1.35 -5.52
N PHE A 429 -21.23 0.45 -6.39
CA PHE A 429 -20.72 0.26 -7.74
C PHE A 429 -21.80 0.54 -8.79
N GLY A 430 -21.35 1.01 -9.95
CA GLY A 430 -22.08 0.82 -11.20
C GLY A 430 -21.76 -0.55 -11.80
N ALA A 431 -21.78 -0.65 -13.13
CA ALA A 431 -21.39 -1.89 -13.81
C ALA A 431 -19.86 -2.07 -13.81
N PHE A 432 -19.41 -3.32 -13.74
CA PHE A 432 -18.02 -3.65 -14.08
C PHE A 432 -17.98 -4.18 -15.51
N GLN A 433 -17.03 -3.69 -16.32
CA GLN A 433 -16.87 -4.11 -17.71
C GLN A 433 -15.46 -4.66 -17.93
N ILE A 434 -15.37 -5.89 -18.42
CA ILE A 434 -14.11 -6.59 -18.63
C ILE A 434 -13.91 -6.78 -20.13
N TYR A 435 -12.78 -6.29 -20.64
CA TYR A 435 -12.41 -6.34 -22.04
C TYR A 435 -11.19 -7.24 -22.23
N GLN A 436 -11.15 -7.98 -23.34
CA GLN A 436 -9.98 -8.73 -23.78
C GLN A 436 -9.34 -8.08 -25.01
N SER A 437 -8.02 -8.22 -25.16
CA SER A 437 -7.31 -7.71 -26.33
C SER A 437 -7.53 -8.61 -27.54
N SER A 438 -7.92 -8.03 -28.69
CA SER A 438 -8.21 -8.73 -29.95
C SER A 438 -7.01 -8.83 -30.89
#